data_AF-A0A9P0D2C0-F1
#
_entry.id   AF-A0A9P0D2C0-F1
#
_cell.length_a   1.000
_cell.length_b   1.000
_cell.length_c   1.000
_cell.angle_alpha   90.00
_cell.angle_beta   90.00
_cell.angle_gamma   90.00
#
_symmetry.space_group_name_H-M   'P 1'
#
loop_
_entity.id
_entity.type
_entity.pdbx_description
1 polymer ?
#
loop_
_entity_poly.entity_id
_entity_poly.type
_entity_poly.pdbx_seq_one_letter_code
_entity_poly.pdbx_strand_id
1 'polypeptide(L)'
;MILVSTKSKMPPKSNVWKYFNETTVVTDEAANMSKAIDIAFGKKKHLHCFAHQLNLVAEKSRKSVEELGILSSKIKSIVTFFKQSVHASDVLRKAQKEENEHKNLKQEMPTR
;
A
#
# COMPACT_ATOMS: atom_id res chain seq x y z
N MET A 1 5.09 -7.41 1.82
CA MET A 1 4.79 -8.81 2.26
C MET A 1 5.47 -9.77 1.29
N ILE A 2 6.39 -10.62 1.77
CA ILE A 2 7.10 -11.58 0.89
C ILE A 2 6.26 -12.86 0.82
N LEU A 3 5.66 -13.13 -0.33
CA LEU A 3 5.02 -14.42 -0.59
C LEU A 3 5.96 -15.27 -1.43
N VAL A 4 6.48 -16.33 -0.82
CA VAL A 4 7.22 -17.37 -1.52
C VAL A 4 6.20 -18.40 -1.97
N SER A 5 5.80 -18.36 -3.23
CA SER A 5 4.86 -19.34 -3.78
C SER A 5 5.64 -20.53 -4.32
N THR A 6 5.63 -21.64 -3.59
CA THR A 6 6.10 -22.95 -4.09
C THR A 6 4.89 -23.70 -4.65
N LYS A 7 5.00 -24.25 -5.86
CA LYS A 7 3.94 -25.09 -6.47
C LYS A 7 3.71 -26.43 -5.76
N SER A 8 4.46 -26.74 -4.71
CA SER A 8 4.38 -27.98 -3.93
C SER A 8 4.18 -27.69 -2.43
N LYS A 9 3.46 -28.61 -1.75
CA LYS A 9 3.20 -28.58 -0.28
C LYS A 9 4.50 -28.24 0.47
N MET A 10 4.41 -27.23 1.34
CA MET A 10 5.54 -26.69 2.09
C MET A 10 6.21 -27.78 2.96
N PRO A 11 7.48 -28.14 2.73
CA PRO A 11 8.17 -29.17 3.51
C PRO A 11 8.59 -28.65 4.90
N PRO A 12 8.89 -29.54 5.86
CA PRO A 12 9.34 -29.16 7.20
C PRO A 12 10.61 -28.30 7.19
N LYS A 13 10.70 -27.41 8.19
CA LYS A 13 11.66 -26.29 8.33
C LYS A 13 13.15 -26.65 8.20
N SER A 14 13.52 -27.93 8.25
CA SER A 14 14.92 -28.37 8.10
C SER A 14 15.41 -28.40 6.65
N ASN A 15 14.51 -28.46 5.65
CA ASN A 15 14.87 -28.73 4.25
C ASN A 15 14.42 -27.65 3.26
N VAL A 16 14.04 -26.47 3.75
CA VAL A 16 13.49 -25.35 2.95
C VAL A 16 14.44 -24.91 1.84
N TRP A 17 15.75 -25.10 2.04
CA TRP A 17 16.81 -24.73 1.09
C TRP A 17 16.95 -25.66 -0.12
N LYS A 18 16.30 -26.83 -0.13
CA LYS A 18 16.49 -27.83 -1.20
C LYS A 18 15.65 -27.57 -2.47
N TYR A 19 14.62 -26.73 -2.39
CA TYR A 19 13.69 -26.44 -3.49
C TYR A 19 13.90 -25.06 -4.14
N PHE A 20 15.07 -24.46 -3.91
CA PHE A 20 15.40 -23.10 -4.34
C PHE A 20 15.40 -22.93 -5.88
N ASN A 21 15.51 -24.03 -6.62
CA ASN A 21 15.63 -23.96 -8.08
C ASN A 21 14.32 -23.59 -8.80
N GLU A 22 13.16 -23.87 -8.21
CA GLU A 22 11.83 -23.65 -8.83
C GLU A 22 10.98 -22.60 -8.10
N THR A 23 11.58 -21.90 -7.14
CA THR A 23 10.87 -20.94 -6.29
C THR A 23 11.05 -19.51 -6.83
N THR A 24 9.93 -18.82 -7.06
CA THR A 24 9.89 -17.40 -7.45
C THR A 24 9.52 -16.55 -6.23
N VAL A 25 10.19 -15.41 -6.06
CA VAL A 25 9.96 -14.50 -4.95
C VAL A 25 9.04 -13.39 -5.40
N VAL A 26 7.87 -13.25 -4.76
CA VAL A 26 6.93 -12.15 -5.04
C VAL A 26 7.09 -11.06 -3.99
N THR A 27 7.41 -9.82 -4.39
CA THR A 27 7.47 -8.67 -3.48
C THR A 27 6.81 -7.41 -4.04
N ASP A 28 6.62 -6.44 -3.15
CA ASP A 28 6.10 -5.09 -3.40
C ASP A 28 7.11 -4.17 -4.12
N GLU A 29 8.15 -4.70 -4.78
CA GLU A 29 9.16 -3.93 -5.53
C GLU A 29 9.82 -2.78 -4.76
N ALA A 30 9.82 -2.81 -3.43
CA ALA A 30 10.59 -1.85 -2.66
C ALA A 30 12.07 -1.95 -3.10
N ALA A 31 12.71 -0.82 -3.41
CA ALA A 31 14.03 -0.81 -4.07
C ALA A 31 15.12 -1.60 -3.31
N ASN A 32 15.04 -1.62 -1.99
CA ASN A 32 15.86 -2.45 -1.11
C ASN A 32 15.58 -3.95 -1.27
N MET A 33 14.30 -4.33 -1.36
CA MET A 33 13.86 -5.72 -1.56
C MET A 33 14.26 -6.23 -2.94
N SER A 34 14.03 -5.45 -4.01
CA SER A 34 14.41 -5.83 -5.37
C SER A 34 15.92 -6.06 -5.48
N LYS A 35 16.74 -5.17 -4.88
CA LYS A 35 18.20 -5.36 -4.82
C LYS A 35 18.61 -6.61 -4.04
N ALA A 36 18.00 -6.85 -2.88
CA ALA A 36 18.31 -8.05 -2.09
C ALA A 36 17.98 -9.33 -2.86
N ILE A 37 16.87 -9.35 -3.60
CA ILE A 37 16.46 -10.50 -4.41
C ILE A 37 17.38 -10.67 -5.63
N ASP A 38 17.75 -9.58 -6.29
CA ASP A 38 18.71 -9.60 -7.39
C ASP A 38 20.05 -10.21 -6.96
N ILE A 39 20.54 -9.84 -5.76
CA ILE A 39 21.78 -10.37 -5.20
C ILE A 39 21.63 -11.84 -4.78
N ALA A 40 20.52 -12.22 -4.15
CA ALA A 40 20.36 -13.55 -3.54
C ALA A 40 19.83 -14.62 -4.51
N PHE A 41 19.00 -14.24 -5.49
CA PHE A 41 18.27 -15.18 -6.37
C PHE A 41 18.47 -14.87 -7.86
N GLY A 42 18.97 -13.69 -8.20
CA GLY A 42 19.07 -13.19 -9.56
C GLY A 42 17.75 -12.64 -10.10
N LYS A 43 17.84 -11.65 -11.00
CA LYS A 43 16.70 -10.92 -11.59
C LYS A 43 15.57 -11.79 -12.14
N LYS A 44 15.91 -12.96 -12.70
CA LYS A 44 14.94 -13.85 -13.35
C LYS A 44 13.95 -14.52 -12.38
N LYS A 45 14.22 -14.49 -11.08
CA LYS A 45 13.38 -15.12 -10.04
C LYS A 45 12.58 -14.12 -9.22
N HIS A 46 12.62 -12.84 -9.56
CA HIS A 46 11.81 -11.79 -8.93
C HIS A 46 10.52 -11.59 -9.71
N LEU A 47 9.38 -11.69 -9.03
CA LEU A 47 8.08 -11.32 -9.55
C LEU A 47 7.54 -10.14 -8.75
N HIS A 48 7.01 -9.14 -9.44
CA HIS A 48 6.33 -8.03 -8.79
C HIS A 48 4.96 -8.47 -8.28
N CYS A 49 4.56 -7.97 -7.12
CA CYS A 49 3.20 -8.13 -6.62
C CYS A 49 2.22 -7.46 -7.59
N PHE A 50 1.36 -8.26 -8.24
CA PHE A 50 0.40 -7.75 -9.23
C PHE A 50 -0.55 -6.68 -8.65
N ALA A 51 -1.00 -6.86 -7.41
CA ALA A 51 -1.84 -5.88 -6.74
C ALA A 51 -1.11 -4.53 -6.53
N HIS A 52 0.19 -4.57 -6.21
CA HIS A 52 0.99 -3.35 -6.08
C HIS A 52 1.18 -2.66 -7.44
N GLN A 53 1.42 -3.44 -8.50
CA GLN A 53 1.54 -2.89 -9.86
C GLN A 53 0.25 -2.18 -10.30
N LEU A 54 -0.92 -2.77 -10.02
CA LEU A 54 -2.21 -2.11 -10.29
C LEU A 54 -2.37 -0.80 -9.53
N ASN A 55 -2.00 -0.77 -8.23
CA ASN A 55 -2.05 0.47 -7.46
C ASN A 55 -1.09 1.54 -8.04
N LEU A 56 0.13 1.16 -8.43
CA LEU A 56 1.09 2.08 -9.05
C LEU A 56 0.56 2.67 -10.37
N VAL A 57 -0.09 1.87 -11.21
CA VAL A 57 -0.71 2.36 -12.45
C VAL A 57 -1.83 3.35 -12.13
N ALA A 58 -2.74 2.99 -11.23
CA ALA A 58 -3.83 3.88 -10.82
C ALA A 58 -3.32 5.19 -10.20
N GLU A 59 -2.29 5.13 -9.36
CA GLU A 59 -1.67 6.31 -8.77
C GLU A 59 -0.98 7.19 -9.81
N LYS A 60 -0.28 6.60 -10.79
CA LYS A 60 0.36 7.34 -11.88
C LYS A 60 -0.69 8.03 -12.76
N SER A 61 -1.76 7.33 -13.13
CA SER A 61 -2.89 7.92 -13.86
C SER A 61 -3.53 9.07 -13.10
N ARG A 62 -3.77 8.92 -11.79
CA ARG A 62 -4.29 10.00 -10.95
C ARG A 62 -3.36 11.21 -10.90
N LYS A 63 -2.05 10.99 -10.77
CA LYS A 63 -1.03 12.06 -10.72
C LYS A 63 -0.83 12.75 -12.08
N SER A 64 -1.17 12.09 -13.18
CA SER A 64 -1.07 12.68 -14.52
C SER A 64 -2.06 13.84 -14.76
N VAL A 65 -3.14 13.88 -13.97
CA VAL A 65 -4.13 14.96 -14.04
C VAL A 65 -3.88 15.95 -12.91
N GLU A 66 -3.28 17.10 -13.24
CA GLU A 66 -2.86 18.11 -12.27
C GLU A 66 -4.03 18.68 -11.46
N GLU A 67 -5.18 18.92 -12.10
CA GLU A 67 -6.40 19.42 -11.44
C GLU A 67 -6.88 18.50 -10.31
N LEU A 68 -6.85 17.18 -10.53
CA LEU A 68 -7.17 16.19 -9.50
C LEU A 68 -6.16 16.20 -8.35
N GLY A 69 -4.89 16.50 -8.64
CA GLY A 69 -3.84 16.69 -7.64
C GLY A 69 -4.12 17.89 -6.73
N ILE A 70 -4.52 19.02 -7.32
CA ILE A 70 -4.86 20.25 -6.58
C ILE A 70 -6.10 20.03 -5.71
N LEU A 71 -7.15 19.44 -6.27
CA LEU A 71 -8.38 19.12 -5.53
C LEU A 71 -8.11 18.17 -4.36
N SER A 72 -7.37 17.08 -4.61
CA SER A 72 -6.98 16.12 -3.59
C SER A 72 -6.19 16.79 -2.46
N SER A 73 -5.28 17.72 -2.80
CA SER A 73 -4.48 18.45 -1.81
C SER A 73 -5.35 19.35 -0.92
N LYS A 74 -6.31 20.08 -1.49
CA LYS A 74 -7.26 20.89 -0.71
C LYS A 74 -8.09 20.04 0.25
N ILE A 75 -8.63 18.92 -0.23
CA ILE A 75 -9.40 17.98 0.60
C ILE A 75 -8.54 17.44 1.74
N LYS A 76 -7.28 17.05 1.45
CA LYS A 76 -6.34 16.58 2.48
C LYS A 76 -6.05 17.64 3.52
N SER A 77 -5.88 18.91 3.14
CA SER A 77 -5.65 19.99 4.10
C SER A 77 -6.84 20.15 5.06
N ILE A 78 -8.06 20.08 4.55
CA ILE A 78 -9.28 20.14 5.37
C ILE A 78 -9.33 18.95 6.35
N VAL A 79 -9.16 17.72 5.84
CA VAL A 79 -9.17 16.52 6.67
C VAL A 79 -8.05 16.54 7.73
N THR A 80 -6.87 17.04 7.35
CA THR A 80 -5.71 17.16 8.25
C THR A 80 -5.97 18.16 9.36
N PHE A 81 -6.58 19.32 9.07
CA PHE A 81 -6.96 20.30 10.09
C PHE A 81 -7.85 19.68 11.18
N PHE A 82 -8.90 18.94 10.79
CA PHE A 82 -9.76 18.28 11.75
C PHE A 82 -9.03 17.20 12.55
N LYS A 83 -8.18 16.38 11.91
CA LYS A 83 -7.42 15.34 12.61
C LYS A 83 -6.36 15.89 13.58
N GLN A 84 -5.80 17.06 13.31
CA GLN A 84 -4.79 17.68 14.18
C GLN A 84 -5.39 18.46 15.36
N SER A 85 -6.65 18.91 15.24
CA SER A 85 -7.32 19.70 16.26
C SER A 85 -8.42 18.92 16.94
N VAL A 86 -8.20 18.56 18.22
CA VAL A 86 -9.22 17.91 19.07
C VAL A 86 -10.47 18.80 19.18
N HIS A 87 -10.27 20.11 19.36
CA HIS A 87 -11.37 21.07 19.45
C HIS A 87 -12.22 21.09 18.18
N ALA A 88 -11.60 21.22 17.00
CA ALA A 88 -12.34 21.23 15.74
C ALA A 88 -13.05 19.89 15.47
N SER A 89 -12.42 18.76 15.81
CA SER A 89 -13.03 17.44 15.73
C SER A 89 -14.24 17.29 16.65
N ASP A 90 -14.18 17.84 17.86
CA ASP A 90 -15.28 17.79 18.82
C ASP A 90 -16.45 18.68 18.40
N VAL A 91 -16.18 19.87 17.85
CA VAL A 91 -17.20 20.74 17.25
C VAL A 91 -17.88 20.03 16.08
N LEU A 92 -17.11 19.41 15.18
CA LEU A 92 -17.64 18.64 14.05
C LEU A 92 -18.55 17.49 14.54
N ARG A 93 -18.12 16.75 15.56
CA ARG A 93 -18.89 15.64 16.14
C ARG A 93 -20.19 16.11 16.80
N LYS A 94 -20.22 17.32 17.38
CA LYS A 94 -21.44 17.92 17.94
C LYS A 94 -22.42 18.32 16.84
N ALA A 95 -21.97 19.04 15.83
CA ALA A 95 -22.80 19.44 14.69
C ALA A 95 -23.41 18.22 13.97
N GLN A 96 -22.61 17.17 13.77
CA GLN A 96 -23.06 15.90 13.21
C GLN A 96 -24.19 15.23 14.03
N LYS A 97 -24.11 15.28 15.37
CA LYS A 97 -25.17 14.72 16.24
C LYS A 97 -26.48 15.48 16.13
N GLU A 98 -26.44 16.80 15.97
CA GLU A 98 -27.63 17.64 15.82
C GLU A 98 -28.38 17.32 14.52
N GLU A 99 -27.65 16.99 13.45
CA GLU A 99 -28.21 16.58 12.15
C GLU A 99 -28.54 15.08 12.05
N ASN A 100 -28.38 14.30 13.13
CA ASN A 100 -28.50 12.83 13.13
C ASN A 100 -27.59 12.12 12.11
N GLU A 101 -26.47 12.74 11.73
CA GLU A 101 -25.47 12.12 10.86
C GLU A 101 -24.22 11.71 11.66
N HIS A 102 -23.63 10.56 11.34
CA HIS A 102 -22.35 10.15 11.93
C HIS A 102 -21.39 9.69 10.84
N LYS A 103 -20.54 10.61 10.39
CA LYS A 103 -19.60 10.39 9.28
C LYS A 103 -18.16 10.57 9.75
N ASN A 104 -17.33 9.59 9.44
CA ASN A 104 -15.90 9.64 9.72
C ASN A 104 -15.13 10.24 8.55
N LEU A 105 -14.19 11.15 8.85
CA LEU A 105 -13.27 11.69 7.86
C LEU A 105 -12.25 10.62 7.44
N LYS A 106 -12.30 10.23 6.16
CA LYS A 106 -11.35 9.30 5.57
C LYS A 106 -10.27 10.05 4.78
N GLN A 107 -9.06 9.52 4.82
CA GLN A 107 -7.93 10.04 4.06
C GLN A 107 -7.32 8.90 3.25
N GLU A 108 -6.81 9.21 2.06
CA GLU A 108 -6.08 8.22 1.27
C GLU A 108 -4.90 7.66 2.08
N MET A 109 -4.71 6.35 2.00
CA MET A 109 -3.58 5.65 2.58
C MET A 109 -2.72 5.17 1.41
N PRO A 110 -1.50 5.70 1.22
CA PRO A 110 -0.61 5.18 0.19
C PRO A 110 -0.25 3.73 0.53
N THR A 111 -0.40 2.82 -0.44
CA THR A 111 0.15 1.47 -0.30
C THR A 111 1.61 1.53 -0.73
N ARG A 112 2.48 1.55 0.27
CA ARG A 112 3.94 1.58 0.11
C ARG A 112 4.47 0.22 -0.31
#